data_AF-B6IFS9-F1
#
_entry.id   AF-B6IFS9-F1
#
_cell.length_a   1.000
_cell.length_b   1.000
_cell.length_c   1.000
_cell.angle_alpha   90.00
_cell.angle_beta   90.00
_cell.angle_gamma   90.00
#
_symmetry.space_group_name_H-M   'P 1'
#
loop_
_entity.id
_entity.type
_entity.pdbx_description
1 polymer ?
#
loop_
_entity_poly.entity_id
_entity_poly.type
_entity_poly.pdbx_seq_one_letter_code
_entity_poly.pdbx_strand_id
1 'polypeptide(L)'
;MSSTINQNLEEPKLGCLPVRGTLITLSILGLIGSCLAMSAVSVVGLALFGVILAGSYYYNGSLLNVCGKVMIFLTGLAIVVAVYLLLADFTEMLPVAIGMVISAAFHYGYYVMIRRLRQYIEAKNGAAELH
;
A
#
# COMPACT_ATOMS: atom_id res chain seq x y z
N MET A 1 -20.66 -32.75 2.81
CA MET A 1 -21.39 -31.47 2.74
C MET A 1 -20.64 -30.61 1.76
N SER A 2 -21.12 -30.55 0.51
CA SER A 2 -20.46 -29.83 -0.59
C SER A 2 -20.81 -28.35 -0.47
N SER A 3 -19.87 -27.53 -0.01
CA SER A 3 -20.00 -26.08 -0.09
C SER A 3 -19.61 -25.64 -1.50
N THR A 4 -20.60 -25.20 -2.27
CA THR A 4 -20.44 -24.59 -3.59
C THR A 4 -19.44 -23.42 -3.49
N ILE A 5 -18.18 -23.64 -3.83
CA ILE A 5 -17.18 -22.56 -3.90
C ILE A 5 -17.57 -21.68 -5.08
N ASN A 6 -18.02 -20.47 -4.76
CA ASN A 6 -18.50 -19.50 -5.71
C ASN A 6 -17.32 -19.05 -6.60
N GLN A 7 -17.23 -19.58 -7.81
CA GLN A 7 -16.17 -19.30 -8.80
C GLN A 7 -16.20 -17.86 -9.35
N ASN A 8 -17.14 -17.03 -8.88
CA ASN A 8 -17.29 -15.64 -9.28
C ASN A 8 -16.90 -14.72 -8.11
N LEU A 9 -15.65 -14.83 -7.64
CA LEU A 9 -15.13 -13.88 -6.65
C LEU A 9 -15.11 -12.49 -7.29
N GLU A 10 -15.99 -11.60 -6.83
CA GLU A 10 -15.92 -10.18 -7.19
C GLU A 10 -14.62 -9.55 -6.66
N GLU A 11 -14.06 -8.62 -7.43
CA GLU A 11 -12.90 -7.87 -6.98
C GLU A 11 -13.18 -7.15 -5.64
N PRO A 12 -12.19 -7.12 -4.72
CA PRO A 12 -12.40 -6.56 -3.39
C PRO A 12 -12.68 -5.05 -3.47
N LYS A 13 -13.65 -4.59 -2.68
CA LYS A 13 -14.05 -3.18 -2.56
C LYS A 13 -13.71 -2.65 -1.15
N LEU A 14 -13.31 -1.39 -1.05
CA LEU A 14 -13.10 -0.65 0.21
C LEU A 14 -14.19 0.40 0.33
N GLY A 15 -15.32 0.06 0.96
CA GLY A 15 -16.53 0.87 0.85
C GLY A 15 -17.00 0.90 -0.62
N CYS A 16 -17.01 2.09 -1.24
CA CYS A 16 -17.33 2.26 -2.65
C CYS A 16 -16.13 2.19 -3.60
N LEU A 17 -14.90 2.10 -3.09
CA LEU A 17 -13.68 2.17 -3.91
C LEU A 17 -13.24 0.76 -4.37
N PRO A 18 -13.04 0.52 -5.68
CA PRO A 18 -12.47 -0.73 -6.17
C PRO A 18 -10.99 -0.79 -5.80
N VAL A 19 -10.62 -1.74 -4.93
CA VAL A 19 -9.28 -1.78 -4.31
C VAL A 19 -8.16 -1.79 -5.34
N ARG A 20 -8.30 -2.62 -6.39
CA ARG A 20 -7.28 -2.73 -7.44
C ARG A 20 -7.13 -1.43 -8.24
N GLY A 21 -8.24 -0.86 -8.71
CA GLY A 21 -8.24 0.39 -9.45
C GLY A 21 -7.62 1.52 -8.64
N THR A 22 -8.04 1.66 -7.37
CA THR A 22 -7.49 2.66 -6.46
C THR A 22 -5.99 2.46 -6.21
N LEU A 23 -5.52 1.21 -6.03
CA LEU A 23 -4.10 0.94 -5.83
C LEU A 23 -3.25 1.34 -7.04
N ILE A 24 -3.74 1.07 -8.26
CA ILE A 24 -3.08 1.45 -9.51
C ILE A 24 -3.02 2.98 -9.63
N THR A 25 -4.17 3.66 -9.45
CA THR A 25 -4.23 5.12 -9.54
C THR A 25 -3.30 5.80 -8.54
N LEU A 26 -3.32 5.35 -7.27
CA LEU A 26 -2.44 5.91 -6.25
C LEU A 26 -0.97 5.62 -6.57
N SER A 27 -0.64 4.44 -7.08
CA SER A 27 0.75 4.10 -7.46
C SER A 27 1.25 4.99 -8.61
N ILE A 28 0.42 5.28 -9.60
CA ILE A 28 0.76 6.23 -10.68
C ILE A 28 0.98 7.63 -10.10
N LEU A 29 0.11 8.08 -9.19
CA LEU A 29 0.26 9.38 -8.53
C LEU A 29 1.57 9.46 -7.71
N GLY A 30 1.90 8.38 -7.00
CA GLY A 30 3.15 8.23 -6.26
C GLY A 30 4.40 8.22 -7.15
N LEU A 31 4.33 7.59 -8.34
CA LEU A 31 5.40 7.62 -9.34
C LEU A 31 5.62 9.05 -9.86
N ILE A 32 4.55 9.77 -10.22
CA ILE A 32 4.63 11.16 -10.66
C ILE A 32 5.24 12.03 -9.56
N GLY A 33 4.74 11.91 -8.32
CA GLY A 33 5.27 12.64 -7.17
C GLY A 33 6.76 12.35 -6.93
N SER A 34 7.17 11.09 -7.09
CA SER A 34 8.59 10.71 -6.98
C SER A 34 9.42 11.35 -8.08
N CYS A 35 8.99 11.33 -9.35
CA CYS A 35 9.69 12.00 -10.44
C CYS A 35 9.89 13.50 -10.19
N LEU A 36 8.89 14.19 -9.63
CA LEU A 36 8.95 15.62 -9.35
C LEU A 36 9.87 15.98 -8.18
N ALA A 37 10.07 15.07 -7.23
CA ALA A 37 10.85 15.34 -6.02
C ALA A 37 12.38 15.39 -6.24
N MET A 38 12.89 15.02 -7.43
CA MET A 38 14.29 15.10 -7.90
C MET A 38 15.38 15.00 -6.80
N SER A 39 15.28 13.99 -5.92
CA SER A 39 16.18 13.79 -4.78
C SER A 39 16.53 12.32 -4.63
N ALA A 40 17.56 11.96 -3.85
CA ALA A 40 17.89 10.53 -3.64
C ALA A 40 16.70 9.71 -3.08
N VAL A 41 15.81 10.36 -2.33
CA VAL A 41 14.58 9.76 -1.78
C VAL A 41 13.57 9.41 -2.89
N SER A 42 13.61 10.10 -4.04
CA SER A 42 12.72 9.79 -5.16
C SER A 42 12.99 8.45 -5.80
N VAL A 43 14.24 7.96 -5.80
CA VAL A 43 14.58 6.65 -6.36
C VAL A 43 13.89 5.53 -5.56
N VAL A 44 13.88 5.66 -4.23
CA VAL A 44 13.19 4.72 -3.34
C VAL A 44 11.68 4.77 -3.56
N GLY A 45 11.11 5.98 -3.72
CA GLY A 45 9.71 6.16 -4.07
C GLY A 45 9.34 5.51 -5.41
N LEU A 46 10.15 5.74 -6.44
CA LEU A 46 9.96 5.15 -7.77
C LEU A 46 9.98 3.62 -7.73
N ALA A 47 10.97 3.04 -7.03
CA ALA A 47 11.06 1.60 -6.87
C ALA A 47 9.83 1.06 -6.12
N LEU A 48 9.46 1.68 -4.99
CA LEU A 48 8.35 1.21 -4.16
C LEU A 48 7.02 1.28 -4.91
N PHE A 49 6.67 2.42 -5.51
CA PHE A 49 5.42 2.57 -6.25
C PHE A 49 5.42 1.77 -7.56
N GLY A 50 6.58 1.58 -8.19
CA GLY A 50 6.73 0.71 -9.36
C GLY A 50 6.43 -0.76 -9.02
N VAL A 51 6.96 -1.27 -7.91
CA VAL A 51 6.71 -2.66 -7.48
C VAL A 51 5.27 -2.84 -7.01
N ILE A 52 4.65 -1.87 -6.32
CA ILE A 52 3.22 -1.93 -5.95
C ILE A 52 2.34 -1.93 -7.21
N LEU A 53 2.67 -1.10 -8.21
CA LEU A 53 1.98 -1.06 -9.49
C LEU A 53 2.09 -2.41 -10.22
N ALA A 54 3.31 -2.96 -10.34
CA ALA A 54 3.52 -4.26 -10.97
C ALA A 54 2.78 -5.38 -10.22
N GLY A 55 2.87 -5.40 -8.88
CA GLY A 55 2.19 -6.41 -8.04
C GLY A 55 0.67 -6.37 -8.21
N SER A 56 0.09 -5.18 -8.28
CA SER A 56 -1.37 -4.99 -8.46
C SER A 56 -1.85 -5.22 -9.89
N TYR A 57 -1.04 -4.91 -10.90
CA TYR A 57 -1.37 -5.13 -12.30
C TYR A 57 -1.33 -6.62 -12.66
N TYR A 58 -0.27 -7.32 -12.27
CA TYR A 58 -0.04 -8.75 -12.58
C TYR A 58 -0.65 -9.73 -11.56
N TYR A 59 -1.39 -9.25 -10.55
CA TYR A 59 -1.92 -10.09 -9.47
C TYR A 59 -0.85 -10.96 -8.77
N ASN A 60 0.36 -10.41 -8.60
CA ASN A 60 1.45 -11.14 -7.96
C ASN A 60 1.38 -10.99 -6.44
N GLY A 61 0.78 -11.99 -5.78
CA GLY A 61 0.59 -12.02 -4.33
C GLY A 61 1.90 -11.97 -3.53
N SER A 62 3.00 -12.50 -4.06
CA SER A 62 4.32 -12.49 -3.39
C SER A 62 4.91 -11.08 -3.36
N LEU A 63 4.91 -10.37 -4.49
CA LEU A 63 5.35 -8.97 -4.56
C LEU A 63 4.49 -8.09 -3.65
N LEU A 64 3.16 -8.25 -3.70
CA LEU A 64 2.24 -7.52 -2.82
C LEU A 64 2.49 -7.83 -1.34
N ASN A 65 2.87 -9.06 -0.97
CA ASN A 65 3.22 -9.40 0.41
C ASN A 65 4.45 -8.62 0.90
N VAL A 66 5.51 -8.55 0.07
CA VAL A 66 6.72 -7.79 0.39
C VAL A 66 6.39 -6.31 0.50
N CYS A 67 5.67 -5.74 -0.48
CA CYS A 67 5.23 -4.35 -0.44
C CYS A 67 4.39 -4.04 0.80
N GLY A 68 3.44 -4.91 1.15
CA GLY A 68 2.61 -4.73 2.35
C GLY A 68 3.44 -4.66 3.63
N LYS A 69 4.44 -5.54 3.78
CA LYS A 69 5.37 -5.51 4.93
C LYS A 69 6.20 -4.22 4.98
N VAL A 70 6.66 -3.75 3.82
CA VAL A 70 7.39 -2.47 3.72
C VAL A 70 6.47 -1.31 4.11
N MET A 71 5.23 -1.26 3.62
CA MET A 71 4.31 -0.15 3.92
C MET A 71 3.95 -0.06 5.41
N ILE A 72 3.70 -1.19 6.09
CA ILE A 72 3.42 -1.16 7.53
C ILE A 72 4.67 -0.78 8.34
N PHE A 73 5.86 -1.21 7.91
CA PHE A 73 7.12 -0.81 8.53
C PHE A 73 7.35 0.71 8.40
N LEU A 74 7.15 1.26 7.20
CA LEU A 74 7.25 2.70 6.94
C LEU A 74 6.22 3.51 7.75
N THR A 75 5.01 2.97 7.92
CA THR A 75 3.99 3.58 8.79
C THR A 75 4.48 3.69 10.23
N GLY A 76 5.01 2.60 10.79
CA GLY A 76 5.55 2.59 12.16
C GLY A 76 6.73 3.54 12.32
N LEU A 77 7.66 3.54 11.36
CA LEU A 77 8.81 4.45 11.36
C LEU A 77 8.36 5.92 11.31
N ALA A 78 7.43 6.26 10.41
CA ALA A 78 6.92 7.63 10.29
C ALA A 78 6.25 8.13 11.59
N ILE A 79 5.48 7.28 12.27
CA ILE A 79 4.85 7.63 13.56
C ILE A 79 5.91 7.87 14.63
N VAL A 80 6.92 6.99 14.73
CA VAL A 80 7.99 7.14 15.73
C VAL A 80 8.76 8.43 15.52
N VAL A 81 9.13 8.74 14.27
CA VAL A 81 9.84 9.99 13.94
C VAL A 81 8.96 11.20 14.19
N ALA A 82 7.67 11.17 13.83
CA ALA A 82 6.73 12.26 14.08
C ALA A 82 6.56 12.55 15.58
N VAL A 83 6.37 11.51 16.40
CA VAL A 83 6.27 11.65 17.86
C VAL A 83 7.57 12.21 18.44
N TYR A 84 8.73 11.73 18.00
CA TYR A 84 10.02 12.26 18.43
C TYR A 84 10.15 13.75 18.13
N LEU A 85 9.79 14.20 16.91
CA LEU A 85 9.84 15.61 16.55
C LEU A 85 8.89 16.48 17.39
N LEU A 86 7.70 15.96 17.76
CA LEU A 86 6.75 16.67 18.61
C LEU A 86 7.22 16.77 20.06
N LEU A 87 7.90 15.74 20.58
CA LEU A 87 8.37 15.70 21.98
C LEU A 87 9.68 16.45 22.20
N ALA A 88 10.54 16.54 21.18
CA ALA A 88 11.84 17.20 21.28
C ALA A 88 11.77 18.74 21.19
N ASP A 89 10.58 19.32 21.34
CA ASP A 89 10.30 20.76 21.36
C ASP A 89 10.76 21.52 20.09
N PHE A 90 10.88 20.81 18.97
CA PHE A 90 11.13 21.39 17.65
C PHE A 90 9.83 21.99 17.09
N THR A 91 9.30 23.03 17.72
CA THR A 91 8.08 23.73 17.27
C THR A 91 8.19 24.23 15.82
N GLU A 92 9.38 24.60 15.37
CA GLU A 92 9.69 24.96 13.98
C GLU A 92 9.50 23.80 12.97
N MET A 93 9.55 22.56 13.45
CA MET A 93 9.37 21.33 12.65
C MET A 93 7.94 20.79 12.71
N LEU A 94 7.01 21.51 13.34
CA LEU A 94 5.60 21.11 13.43
C LEU A 94 4.97 20.77 12.06
N PRO A 95 5.20 21.53 10.96
CA PRO A 95 4.66 21.17 9.64
C PRO A 95 5.17 19.84 9.12
N VAL A 96 6.45 19.51 9.42
CA VAL A 96 7.07 18.24 9.02
C VAL A 96 6.46 17.07 9.81
N ALA A 97 6.25 17.26 11.12
CA ALA A 97 5.59 16.25 11.96
C ALA A 97 4.15 15.96 11.48
N ILE A 98 3.37 17.01 11.20
CA ILE A 98 2.02 16.88 10.63
C ILE A 98 2.08 16.15 9.28
N GLY A 99 3.00 16.53 8.40
CA GLY A 99 3.20 15.87 7.11
C GLY A 99 3.53 14.38 7.24
N MET A 100 4.35 13.99 8.22
CA MET A 100 4.65 12.59 8.50
C MET A 100 3.45 11.81 9.04
N VAL A 101 2.61 12.41 9.88
CA VAL A 101 1.37 11.76 10.36
C VAL A 101 0.41 11.51 9.20
N ILE A 102 0.23 12.50 8.32
CA ILE A 102 -0.59 12.36 7.10
C ILE A 102 -0.01 11.26 6.20
N SER A 103 1.31 11.28 5.97
CA SER A 103 2.00 10.25 5.18
C SER A 103 1.81 8.85 5.78
N ALA A 104 1.88 8.70 7.10
CA ALA A 104 1.63 7.43 7.79
C ALA A 104 0.20 6.91 7.53
N ALA A 105 -0.82 7.79 7.55
CA ALA A 105 -2.19 7.41 7.21
C ALA A 105 -2.31 6.88 5.76
N PHE A 106 -1.64 7.54 4.80
CA PHE A 106 -1.59 7.04 3.42
C PHE A 106 -0.87 5.69 3.32
N HIS A 107 0.30 5.52 3.94
CA HIS A 107 1.03 4.25 3.96
C HIS A 107 0.19 3.11 4.56
N TYR A 108 -0.53 3.39 5.64
CA TYR A 108 -1.45 2.44 6.24
C TYR A 108 -2.61 2.08 5.30
N GLY A 109 -3.18 3.07 4.60
CA GLY A 109 -4.20 2.85 3.57
C GLY A 109 -3.72 1.90 2.48
N TYR A 110 -2.52 2.13 1.93
CA TYR A 110 -1.88 1.22 0.99
C TYR A 110 -1.72 -0.19 1.55
N TYR A 111 -1.23 -0.33 2.79
CA TYR A 111 -1.11 -1.62 3.44
C TYR A 111 -2.44 -2.38 3.50
N VAL A 112 -3.53 -1.72 3.92
CA VAL A 112 -4.86 -2.34 4.00
C VAL A 112 -5.35 -2.78 2.62
N MET A 113 -5.19 -1.94 1.60
CA MET A 113 -5.59 -2.27 0.23
C MET A 113 -4.78 -3.44 -0.35
N ILE A 114 -3.45 -3.43 -0.17
CA ILE A 114 -2.55 -4.52 -0.56
C ILE A 114 -2.97 -5.82 0.12
N ARG A 115 -3.23 -5.79 1.43
CA ARG A 115 -3.66 -6.97 2.21
C ARG A 115 -4.94 -7.56 1.66
N ARG A 116 -5.95 -6.74 1.35
CA ARG A 116 -7.23 -7.20 0.78
C ARG A 116 -7.06 -7.79 -0.62
N LEU A 117 -6.27 -7.13 -1.48
CA LEU A 117 -6.00 -7.64 -2.82
C LEU A 117 -5.25 -8.98 -2.75
N ARG A 118 -4.33 -9.16 -1.79
CA ARG A 118 -3.62 -10.42 -1.58
C ARG A 118 -4.56 -11.55 -1.16
N GLN A 119 -5.45 -11.30 -0.19
CA GLN A 119 -6.44 -12.28 0.25
C GLN A 119 -7.34 -12.74 -0.91
N TYR A 120 -7.72 -11.81 -1.80
CA TYR A 120 -8.46 -12.14 -3.02
C TYR A 120 -7.66 -13.03 -3.97
N ILE A 121 -6.37 -12.74 -4.18
CA ILE A 121 -5.49 -13.57 -5.01
C ILE A 121 -5.34 -14.99 -4.42
N GLU A 122 -5.09 -15.08 -3.11
CA GLU A 122 -4.97 -16.36 -2.40
C GLU A 122 -6.26 -17.18 -2.51
N ALA A 123 -7.43 -16.56 -2.31
CA ALA A 123 -8.72 -17.22 -2.45
C ALA A 123 -8.99 -17.69 -3.90
N LYS A 124 -8.63 -16.87 -4.89
CA LYS A 124 -8.79 -17.21 -6.31
C LYS A 124 -7.88 -18.36 -6.74
N ASN A 125 -6.62 -18.37 -6.30
CA ASN A 125 -5.68 -19.43 -6.63
C ASN A 125 -6.05 -20.75 -5.93
N GLY A 126 -6.45 -20.71 -4.66
CA GLY A 126 -6.92 -21.91 -3.95
C GLY A 126 -8.19 -22.52 -4.54
N ALA A 127 -9.08 -21.70 -5.11
CA ALA A 127 -10.24 -22.21 -5.85
C ALA A 127 -9.87 -22.87 -7.19
N ALA A 128 -8.74 -22.49 -7.81
CA ALA A 128 -8.27 -23.05 -9.07
C ALA A 128 -7.58 -24.41 -8.91
N GLU A 129 -6.96 -24.70 -7.77
CA GLU A 129 -6.27 -25.98 -7.48
C GLU A 129 -7.23 -27.15 -7.12
N LEU A 130 -8.52 -26.85 -6.93
CA LEU A 130 -9.57 -27.84 -6.65
C LEU A 130 -10.26 -28.38 -7.92
N HIS A 131 -9.77 -28.00 -9.10
CA HIS A 131 -10.22 -28.45 -10.43
C HIS A 131 -9.12 -29.23 -11.15
#